data_AF-A0A7Y0EXE8-F1
#
_entry.id   AF-A0A7Y0EXE8-F1
#
_cell.length_a   1.000
_cell.length_b   1.000
_cell.length_c   1.000
_cell.angle_alpha   90.00
_cell.angle_beta   90.00
_cell.angle_gamma   90.00
#
_symmetry.space_group_name_H-M   'P 1'
#
loop_
_entity.id
_entity.type
_entity.pdbx_description
1 polymer ?
#
loop_
_entity_poly.entity_id
_entity_poly.type
_entity_poly.pdbx_seq_one_letter_code
_entity_poly.pdbx_strand_id
1 'polypeptide(L)'
;MVFASGVSKDCIVAGCTELAVAGGLCRSHYDRRAYSGRPVAPIRSRVCPMCGMAFQLIRASKRFCSATCRKRYQRRCAKQSVPPFGTDSNPIIESEPVTPKPVRSMTYGAFTEADIWAKCDGTCYGCGEAVVKDVDSPDAGTPGWIVPPEDGGEPSFENRAIFHYRCVRRHV
;
A
#
# COMPACT_ATOMS: atom_id res chain seq x y z
N MET A 1 39.15 -6.34 -25.25
CA MET A 1 38.88 -7.07 -23.99
C MET A 1 37.40 -6.93 -23.68
N VAL A 2 36.68 -8.03 -23.71
CA VAL A 2 35.22 -8.09 -23.54
C VAL A 2 34.98 -8.60 -22.12
N PHE A 3 34.40 -7.76 -21.24
CA PHE A 3 33.88 -8.23 -19.97
C PHE A 3 32.36 -8.33 -20.09
N ALA A 4 31.90 -9.57 -20.30
CA ALA A 4 30.52 -9.95 -20.12
C ALA A 4 30.19 -9.83 -18.62
N SER A 5 29.52 -8.75 -18.25
CA SER A 5 29.07 -8.55 -16.87
C SER A 5 27.55 -8.64 -16.88
N GLY A 6 27.02 -9.71 -16.29
CA GLY A 6 25.61 -9.85 -15.90
C GLY A 6 25.26 -8.87 -14.78
N VAL A 7 25.48 -7.58 -15.03
CA VAL A 7 25.13 -6.48 -14.15
C VAL A 7 23.64 -6.29 -14.36
N SER A 8 22.87 -6.53 -13.30
CA SER A 8 21.52 -5.99 -13.17
C SER A 8 21.57 -4.54 -13.62
N LYS A 9 20.92 -4.25 -14.76
CA LYS A 9 20.97 -2.91 -15.37
C LYS A 9 20.47 -1.87 -14.38
N ASP A 10 19.53 -2.25 -13.54
CA ASP A 10 18.85 -1.34 -12.63
C ASP A 10 19.49 -1.34 -11.24
N CYS A 11 19.34 -0.21 -10.56
CA CYS A 11 19.72 -0.04 -9.17
C CYS A 11 18.97 -1.01 -8.25
N ILE A 12 19.68 -1.62 -7.29
CA ILE A 12 19.11 -2.54 -6.28
C ILE A 12 18.09 -1.84 -5.35
N VAL A 13 18.13 -0.50 -5.27
CA VAL A 13 17.15 0.25 -4.47
C VAL A 13 15.77 0.16 -5.12
N ALA A 14 14.83 -0.44 -4.39
CA ALA A 14 13.45 -0.61 -4.83
C ALA A 14 12.81 0.73 -5.26
N GLY A 15 12.23 0.75 -6.46
CA GLY A 15 11.61 1.94 -7.06
C GLY A 15 12.59 2.91 -7.74
N CYS A 16 13.87 2.57 -7.83
CA CYS A 16 14.85 3.33 -8.61
C CYS A 16 14.99 2.72 -10.00
N THR A 17 14.68 3.49 -11.04
CA THR A 17 14.80 3.08 -12.45
C THR A 17 16.14 3.47 -13.09
N GLU A 18 17.06 4.01 -12.29
CA GLU A 18 18.37 4.44 -12.76
C GLU A 18 19.33 3.27 -12.90
N LEU A 19 20.24 3.39 -13.86
CA LEU A 19 21.21 2.34 -14.13
C LEU A 19 22.24 2.19 -12.99
N ALA A 20 22.52 0.95 -12.62
CA ALA A 20 23.56 0.63 -11.65
C ALA A 20 24.94 0.91 -12.24
N VAL A 21 25.76 1.67 -11.51
CA VAL A 21 27.13 2.04 -11.92
C VAL A 21 28.16 1.18 -11.19
N ALA A 22 28.01 0.99 -9.87
CA ALA A 22 28.93 0.21 -9.06
C ALA A 22 28.23 -0.40 -7.85
N GLY A 23 28.58 -1.65 -7.51
CA GLY A 23 27.98 -2.36 -6.36
C GLY A 23 26.47 -2.52 -6.44
N GLY A 24 25.91 -2.56 -7.66
CA GLY A 24 24.47 -2.62 -7.91
C GLY A 24 23.69 -1.35 -7.54
N LEU A 25 24.38 -0.22 -7.32
CA LEU A 25 23.76 1.07 -7.00
C LEU A 25 23.97 2.06 -8.15
N CYS A 26 22.98 2.92 -8.40
CA CYS A 26 23.16 4.08 -9.26
C CYS A 26 24.11 5.10 -8.61
N ARG A 27 24.60 6.07 -9.38
CA ARG A 27 25.61 7.03 -8.91
C ARG A 27 25.16 7.77 -7.64
N SER A 28 23.91 8.23 -7.58
CA SER A 28 23.37 8.98 -6.43
C SER A 28 23.29 8.14 -5.16
N HIS A 29 22.86 6.88 -5.27
CA HIS A 29 22.79 5.96 -4.13
C HIS A 29 24.17 5.44 -3.71
N TYR A 30 25.08 5.26 -4.66
CA TYR A 30 26.47 4.92 -4.39
C TYR A 30 27.16 6.05 -3.61
N ASP A 31 27.09 7.28 -4.11
CA ASP A 31 27.73 8.44 -3.48
C ASP A 31 27.14 8.67 -2.08
N ARG A 32 25.81 8.56 -1.92
CA ARG A 32 25.18 8.66 -0.59
C ARG A 32 25.69 7.57 0.35
N ARG A 33 25.75 6.31 -0.09
CA ARG A 33 26.27 5.21 0.73
C ARG A 33 27.72 5.48 1.15
N ALA A 34 28.54 6.03 0.27
CA ALA A 34 29.93 6.38 0.57
C ALA A 34 30.03 7.48 1.65
N TYR A 35 29.15 8.49 1.63
CA TYR A 35 29.19 9.59 2.59
C TYR A 35 28.46 9.31 3.92
N SER A 36 27.30 8.65 3.89
CA SER A 36 26.44 8.48 5.07
C SER A 36 26.29 7.03 5.54
N GLY A 37 26.95 6.08 4.85
CA GLY A 37 26.84 4.65 5.12
C GLY A 37 25.54 4.00 4.65
N ARG A 38 24.54 4.78 4.20
CA ARG A 38 23.21 4.29 3.80
C ARG A 38 22.89 4.69 2.35
N PRO A 39 22.44 3.78 1.48
CA PRO A 39 22.11 4.11 0.10
C PRO A 39 20.84 4.98 -0.01
N VAL A 40 19.90 4.88 0.93
CA VAL A 40 18.63 5.64 0.94
C VAL A 40 18.57 6.55 2.16
N ALA A 41 18.01 7.75 1.98
CA ALA A 41 17.80 8.68 3.09
C ALA A 41 16.73 8.13 4.05
N PRO A 42 16.93 8.27 5.38
CA PRO A 42 15.91 7.87 6.34
C PRO A 42 14.67 8.76 6.20
N ILE A 43 13.51 8.19 6.49
CA ILE A 43 12.28 8.95 6.62
C ILE A 43 12.33 9.64 7.99
N ARG A 44 12.29 10.97 7.98
CA ARG A 44 12.24 11.77 9.20
C ARG A 44 10.80 12.11 9.51
N SER A 45 10.36 11.84 10.74
CA SER A 45 9.01 12.16 11.19
C SER A 45 9.02 12.81 12.56
N ARG A 46 7.93 13.50 12.90
CA ARG A 46 7.70 14.11 14.22
C ARG A 46 6.24 14.00 14.60
N VAL A 47 5.98 14.03 15.90
CA VAL A 47 4.62 14.11 16.44
C VAL A 47 4.20 15.57 16.52
N CYS A 48 3.00 15.88 16.03
CA CYS A 48 2.46 17.24 16.12
C CYS A 48 2.04 17.51 17.58
N PRO A 49 2.60 18.53 18.27
CA PRO A 49 2.28 18.82 19.67
C PRO A 49 0.82 19.23 19.91
N MET A 50 0.06 19.50 18.84
CA MET A 50 -1.33 19.95 18.94
C MET A 50 -2.36 18.86 18.70
N CYS A 51 -2.07 17.89 17.84
CA CYS A 51 -3.03 16.85 17.48
C CYS A 51 -2.50 15.43 17.73
N GLY A 52 -1.26 15.27 18.15
CA GLY A 52 -0.65 13.95 18.40
C GLY A 52 -0.36 13.13 17.14
N MET A 53 -0.70 13.62 15.94
CA MET A 53 -0.46 12.90 14.69
C MET A 53 1.03 12.94 14.32
N ALA A 54 1.59 11.78 13.95
CA ALA A 54 2.91 11.67 13.35
C ALA A 54 2.87 12.15 11.89
N PHE A 55 3.84 12.96 11.47
CA PHE A 55 3.93 13.47 10.12
C PHE A 55 5.37 13.46 9.60
N GLN A 56 5.54 13.27 8.29
CA GLN A 56 6.85 13.29 7.64
C GLN A 56 7.40 14.72 7.51
N LEU A 57 8.70 14.86 7.77
CA LEU A 57 9.42 16.13 7.77
C LEU A 57 10.09 16.36 6.42
N ILE A 58 9.71 17.46 5.77
CA ILE A 58 10.49 18.03 4.65
C ILE A 58 11.72 18.77 5.18
N ARG A 59 11.61 19.37 6.38
CA ARG A 59 12.69 20.13 7.05
C ARG A 59 12.70 19.85 8.54
N ALA A 60 13.89 19.80 9.13
CA ALA A 60 14.10 19.52 10.55
C ALA A 60 13.46 20.57 11.48
N SER A 61 13.24 21.80 11.02
CA SER A 61 12.59 22.86 11.81
C SER A 61 11.06 22.82 11.80
N LYS A 62 10.42 21.95 11.00
CA LYS A 62 8.96 21.87 10.94
C LYS A 62 8.45 21.17 12.21
N ARG A 63 7.66 21.89 13.01
CA ARG A 63 7.11 21.40 14.30
C ARG A 63 5.65 20.92 14.24
N PHE A 64 4.88 21.40 13.26
CA PHE A 64 3.45 21.13 13.16
C PHE A 64 3.13 20.43 11.85
N CYS A 65 2.16 19.51 11.88
CA CYS A 65 1.66 18.83 10.69
C CYS A 65 1.07 19.82 9.67
N SER A 66 0.38 20.86 10.17
CA SER A 66 -0.34 21.83 9.33
C SER A 66 -0.27 23.27 9.88
N ALA A 67 -0.59 24.24 9.01
CA ALA A 67 -0.76 25.64 9.41
C ALA A 67 -1.93 25.83 10.41
N THR A 68 -2.98 25.01 10.32
CA THR A 68 -4.11 25.03 11.24
C THR A 68 -3.70 24.62 12.65
N CYS A 69 -2.91 23.55 12.80
CA CYS A 69 -2.36 23.13 14.09
C CYS A 69 -1.44 24.21 14.69
N ARG A 70 -0.59 24.84 13.87
CA ARG A 70 0.24 25.97 14.32
C ARG A 70 -0.60 27.11 14.91
N LYS A 71 -1.66 27.53 14.22
CA LYS A 71 -2.55 28.61 14.70
C LYS A 71 -3.28 28.22 15.98
N ARG A 72 -3.74 26.96 16.10
CA ARG A 72 -4.36 26.45 17.34
C ARG A 72 -3.37 26.46 18.52
N TYR A 73 -2.11 26.10 18.29
CA TYR A 73 -1.05 26.19 19.31
C TYR A 73 -0.87 27.63 19.78
N GLN A 74 -0.72 28.58 18.85
CA GLN A 74 -0.54 30.00 19.17
C GLN A 74 -1.71 30.55 20.00
N ARG A 75 -2.96 30.25 19.61
CA ARG A 75 -4.16 30.66 20.38
C ARG A 75 -4.20 30.05 21.78
N ARG A 76 -3.72 28.82 21.95
CA ARG A 76 -3.65 28.15 23.25
C ARG A 76 -2.59 28.77 24.15
N CYS A 77 -1.39 29.03 23.61
CA CYS A 77 -0.33 29.73 24.34
C CYS A 77 -0.71 31.17 24.72
N ALA A 78 -1.52 31.85 23.90
CA ALA A 78 -2.02 33.18 24.25
C ALA A 78 -3.00 33.16 25.45
N LYS A 79 -3.60 32.01 25.76
CA LYS A 79 -4.59 31.85 26.86
C LYS A 79 -4.01 31.19 28.11
N GLN A 80 -2.85 30.52 28.01
CA GLN A 80 -2.25 29.75 29.09
C GLN A 80 -0.88 30.33 29.41
N SER A 81 -0.60 30.58 30.69
CA SER A 81 0.71 31.11 31.14
C SER A 81 1.87 30.13 30.94
N VAL A 82 1.57 28.84 30.78
CA VAL A 82 2.55 27.77 30.59
C VAL A 82 2.30 27.05 29.26
N PRO A 83 3.32 26.82 28.42
CA PRO A 83 3.16 26.04 27.20
C PRO A 83 2.77 24.59 27.53
N PRO A 84 1.79 24.00 26.83
CA PRO A 84 1.26 22.66 27.13
C PRO A 84 2.22 21.50 26.84
N PHE A 85 3.35 21.76 26.18
CA PHE A 85 4.43 20.80 25.96
C PHE A 85 5.77 21.52 26.08
N GLY A 86 6.70 20.96 26.86
CA GLY A 86 8.10 21.36 26.84
C GLY A 86 8.63 21.30 25.41
N THR A 87 9.40 22.30 24.99
CA THR A 87 10.05 22.35 23.67
C THR A 87 10.93 21.12 23.40
N ASP A 88 11.34 20.45 24.46
CA ASP A 88 12.40 19.46 24.47
C ASP A 88 11.87 18.03 24.25
N SER A 89 10.55 17.85 24.23
CA SER A 89 9.88 16.54 24.16
C SER A 89 9.44 16.12 22.75
N ASN A 90 9.84 16.83 21.68
CA ASN A 90 9.46 16.49 20.31
C ASN A 90 10.66 16.07 19.44
N PRO A 91 11.23 14.87 19.69
CA PRO A 91 12.39 14.36 18.95
C PRO A 91 12.04 14.08 17.48
N ILE A 92 13.04 14.18 16.61
CA ILE A 92 12.93 13.66 15.24
C ILE A 92 13.05 12.15 15.32
N ILE A 93 12.03 11.46 14.83
CA ILE A 93 12.02 10.01 14.71
C ILE A 93 12.52 9.68 13.30
N GLU A 94 13.67 9.03 13.21
CA GLU A 94 14.20 8.49 11.96
C GLU A 94 13.76 7.04 11.82
N SER A 95 13.05 6.71 10.74
CA SER A 95 12.71 5.33 10.40
C SER A 95 13.34 4.94 9.07
N GLU A 96 13.62 3.66 8.91
CA GLU A 96 14.09 3.14 7.63
C GLU A 96 12.98 3.27 6.58
N PRO A 97 13.32 3.60 5.33
CA PRO A 97 12.36 3.60 4.24
C PRO A 97 11.87 2.16 4.02
N VAL A 98 10.56 1.96 4.11
CA VAL A 98 9.94 0.67 3.85
C VAL A 98 10.16 0.36 2.37
N THR A 99 10.90 -0.71 2.08
CA THR A 99 10.88 -1.29 0.74
C THR A 99 9.48 -1.84 0.54
N PRO A 100 8.70 -1.36 -0.45
CA PRO A 100 7.42 -1.98 -0.73
C PRO A 100 7.70 -3.44 -1.04
N LYS A 101 7.14 -4.35 -0.23
CA LYS A 101 7.15 -5.76 -0.58
C LYS A 101 6.56 -5.85 -1.99
N PRO A 102 7.13 -6.66 -2.89
CA PRO A 102 6.52 -6.87 -4.20
C PRO A 102 5.10 -7.37 -3.94
N VAL A 103 4.11 -6.48 -4.15
CA VAL A 103 2.73 -6.91 -4.25
C VAL A 103 2.76 -7.78 -5.48
N ARG A 104 2.60 -9.11 -5.32
CA ARG A 104 2.43 -9.98 -6.48
C ARG A 104 1.21 -9.42 -7.18
N SER A 105 1.41 -8.73 -8.30
CA SER A 105 0.30 -8.25 -9.11
C SER A 105 -0.48 -9.49 -9.48
N MET A 106 -1.65 -9.65 -8.88
CA MET A 106 -2.47 -10.82 -9.11
C MET A 106 -2.98 -10.72 -10.55
N THR A 107 -2.30 -11.39 -11.47
CA THR A 107 -2.72 -11.47 -12.87
C THR A 107 -3.97 -12.33 -12.91
N TYR A 108 -5.13 -11.68 -12.88
CA TYR A 108 -6.37 -12.34 -13.22
C TYR A 108 -6.29 -12.77 -14.69
N GLY A 109 -6.68 -14.02 -14.99
CA GLY A 109 -6.87 -14.42 -16.38
C GLY A 109 -7.84 -13.45 -17.09
N ALA A 110 -7.65 -13.21 -18.38
CA ALA A 110 -8.55 -12.39 -19.17
C ALA A 110 -9.86 -13.17 -19.44
N PHE A 111 -10.79 -13.14 -18.49
CA PHE A 111 -12.15 -13.68 -18.64
C PHE A 111 -13.17 -12.60 -18.27
N THR A 112 -14.29 -12.59 -18.99
CA THR A 112 -15.40 -11.67 -18.76
C THR A 112 -16.44 -12.27 -17.83
N GLU A 113 -17.33 -11.44 -17.30
CA GLU A 113 -18.47 -11.90 -16.51
C GLU A 113 -19.38 -12.85 -17.31
N ALA A 114 -19.55 -12.58 -18.61
CA ALA A 114 -20.33 -13.42 -19.52
C ALA A 114 -19.76 -14.84 -19.63
N ASP A 115 -18.43 -14.99 -19.63
CA ASP A 115 -17.77 -16.29 -19.68
C ASP A 115 -18.05 -17.10 -18.40
N ILE A 116 -18.10 -16.44 -17.23
CA ILE A 116 -18.45 -17.09 -15.96
C ILE A 116 -19.91 -17.56 -15.98
N TRP A 117 -20.83 -16.71 -16.46
CA TRP A 117 -22.24 -17.09 -16.61
C TRP A 117 -22.45 -18.19 -17.65
N ALA A 118 -21.62 -18.29 -18.68
CA ALA A 118 -21.70 -19.34 -19.69
C ALA A 118 -21.19 -20.70 -19.16
N LYS A 119 -20.24 -20.68 -18.21
CA LYS A 119 -19.74 -21.88 -17.53
C LYS A 119 -20.76 -22.45 -16.54
N CYS A 120 -21.52 -21.59 -15.86
CA CYS A 120 -22.45 -22.01 -14.82
C CYS A 120 -23.83 -22.37 -15.41
N ASP A 121 -24.43 -23.47 -14.94
CA ASP A 121 -25.76 -23.96 -15.36
C ASP A 121 -26.94 -23.09 -14.86
N GLY A 122 -26.69 -21.82 -14.55
CA GLY A 122 -27.70 -20.92 -13.96
C GLY A 122 -28.09 -21.30 -12.53
N THR A 123 -27.20 -21.95 -11.79
CA THR A 123 -27.39 -22.31 -10.37
C THR A 123 -26.35 -21.66 -9.46
N CYS A 124 -26.75 -21.39 -8.22
CA CYS A 124 -25.87 -20.86 -7.18
C CYS A 124 -24.97 -21.97 -6.62
N TYR A 125 -23.66 -21.78 -6.64
CA TYR A 125 -22.71 -22.76 -6.09
C TYR A 125 -22.86 -22.94 -4.57
N GLY A 126 -23.35 -21.92 -3.86
CA GLY A 126 -23.50 -21.94 -2.40
C GLY A 126 -24.71 -22.73 -1.90
N CYS A 127 -25.86 -22.63 -2.58
CA CYS A 127 -27.12 -23.26 -2.13
C CYS A 127 -27.73 -24.24 -3.14
N GLY A 128 -27.26 -24.28 -4.39
CA GLY A 128 -27.76 -25.14 -5.46
C GLY A 128 -29.07 -24.68 -6.13
N GLU A 129 -29.69 -23.60 -5.65
CA GLU A 129 -30.92 -23.05 -6.26
C GLU A 129 -30.63 -22.25 -7.54
N ALA A 130 -31.65 -22.09 -8.39
CA ALA A 130 -31.53 -21.32 -9.62
C ALA A 130 -31.22 -19.84 -9.33
N VAL A 131 -30.36 -19.24 -10.16
CA VAL A 131 -30.02 -17.82 -10.10
C VAL A 131 -30.69 -17.08 -11.25
N VAL A 132 -31.21 -15.89 -10.95
CA VAL A 132 -31.76 -15.00 -11.96
C VAL A 132 -30.68 -13.97 -12.32
N LYS A 133 -30.63 -13.57 -13.60
CA LYS A 133 -29.72 -12.51 -14.08
C LYS A 133 -30.22 -11.09 -13.77
N ASP A 134 -31.44 -10.97 -13.27
CA ASP A 134 -32.07 -9.69 -12.95
C ASP A 134 -31.46 -9.12 -11.66
N VAL A 135 -30.75 -8.00 -11.80
CA VAL A 135 -29.98 -7.35 -10.72
C VAL A 135 -30.86 -6.92 -9.55
N ASP A 136 -32.13 -6.61 -9.81
CA ASP A 136 -33.09 -6.13 -8.81
C ASP A 136 -33.78 -7.29 -8.04
N SER A 137 -33.55 -8.53 -8.45
CA SER A 137 -34.13 -9.70 -7.79
C SER A 137 -33.35 -10.07 -6.52
N PRO A 138 -34.01 -10.46 -5.42
CA PRO A 138 -33.32 -11.03 -4.26
C PRO A 138 -32.55 -12.32 -4.59
N ASP A 139 -32.93 -12.99 -5.69
CA ASP A 139 -32.27 -14.18 -6.23
C ASP A 139 -31.29 -13.85 -7.37
N ALA A 140 -30.84 -12.60 -7.45
CA ALA A 140 -29.79 -12.18 -8.37
C ALA A 140 -28.48 -12.95 -8.11
N GLY A 141 -27.96 -13.55 -9.18
CA GLY A 141 -26.63 -14.16 -9.18
C GLY A 141 -25.54 -13.10 -9.31
N THR A 142 -24.47 -13.24 -8.53
CA THR A 142 -23.25 -12.43 -8.62
C THR A 142 -22.02 -13.35 -8.77
N PRO A 143 -21.05 -13.02 -9.64
CA PRO A 143 -19.85 -13.82 -9.80
C PRO A 143 -18.91 -13.64 -8.61
N GLY A 144 -18.60 -14.74 -7.92
CA GLY A 144 -17.71 -14.78 -6.76
C GLY A 144 -16.51 -15.69 -6.97
N TRP A 145 -15.58 -15.66 -6.01
CA TRP A 145 -14.50 -16.64 -5.88
C TRP A 145 -15.00 -17.82 -5.04
N ILE A 146 -14.70 -19.06 -5.43
CA ILE A 146 -14.98 -20.24 -4.60
C ILE A 146 -14.07 -20.22 -3.37
N VAL A 147 -12.76 -20.05 -3.61
CA VAL A 147 -11.75 -19.74 -2.59
C VAL A 147 -11.18 -18.37 -2.91
N PRO A 148 -11.37 -17.37 -2.04
CA PRO A 148 -10.83 -16.04 -2.25
C PRO A 148 -9.30 -16.07 -2.34
N PRO A 149 -8.67 -15.28 -3.23
CA PRO A 149 -7.22 -15.33 -3.38
C PRO A 149 -6.43 -14.93 -2.14
N GLU A 150 -7.05 -14.15 -1.24
CA GLU A 150 -6.49 -13.79 0.06
C GLU A 150 -6.34 -15.00 1.00
N ASP A 151 -7.24 -15.98 0.88
CA ASP A 151 -7.24 -17.24 1.64
C ASP A 151 -6.41 -18.34 0.94
N GLY A 152 -5.66 -18.01 -0.11
CA GLY A 152 -4.84 -18.95 -0.88
C GLY A 152 -5.54 -19.58 -2.09
N GLY A 153 -6.70 -19.04 -2.50
CA GLY A 153 -7.36 -19.47 -3.73
C GLY A 153 -6.58 -19.08 -4.99
N GLU A 154 -6.55 -19.97 -5.99
CA GLU A 154 -5.91 -19.65 -7.26
C GLU A 154 -6.75 -18.61 -8.03
N PRO A 155 -6.18 -17.50 -8.53
CA PRO A 155 -6.90 -16.47 -9.29
C PRO A 155 -7.18 -16.93 -10.74
N SER A 156 -7.78 -18.11 -10.89
CA SER A 156 -8.07 -18.77 -12.16
C SER A 156 -9.57 -18.75 -12.48
N PHE A 157 -9.90 -19.01 -13.74
CA PHE A 157 -11.29 -19.18 -14.19
C PHE A 157 -11.97 -20.39 -13.52
N GLU A 158 -11.19 -21.39 -13.09
CA GLU A 158 -11.71 -22.55 -12.37
C GLU A 158 -12.23 -22.22 -10.97
N ASN A 159 -11.62 -21.21 -10.33
CA ASN A 159 -11.99 -20.77 -9.00
C ASN A 159 -13.13 -19.73 -8.99
N ARG A 160 -13.86 -19.59 -10.10
CA ARG A 160 -15.01 -18.68 -10.26
C ARG A 160 -16.31 -19.46 -10.36
N ALA A 161 -17.34 -18.95 -9.67
CA ALA A 161 -18.70 -19.48 -9.74
C ALA A 161 -19.73 -18.37 -9.47
N ILE A 162 -20.99 -18.63 -9.81
CA ILE A 162 -22.10 -17.72 -9.49
C ILE A 162 -22.68 -18.07 -8.12
N PHE A 163 -22.93 -17.04 -7.31
CA PHE A 163 -23.57 -17.15 -6.00
C PHE A 163 -24.75 -16.17 -5.93
N HIS A 164 -25.77 -16.45 -5.12
CA HIS A 164 -26.68 -15.37 -4.72
C HIS A 164 -25.93 -14.35 -3.86
N TYR A 165 -26.34 -13.09 -3.91
CA TYR A 165 -25.75 -12.05 -3.05
C TYR A 165 -25.76 -12.42 -1.55
N ARG A 166 -26.82 -13.12 -1.10
CA ARG A 166 -26.95 -13.67 0.26
C ARG A 166 -26.02 -14.85 0.56
N CYS A 167 -25.58 -15.58 -0.46
CA CYS A 167 -24.77 -16.79 -0.34
C CYS A 167 -23.26 -16.52 -0.49
N VAL A 168 -22.86 -15.32 -0.90
CA VAL A 168 -21.45 -14.93 -0.95
C VAL A 168 -20.89 -14.91 0.47
N ARG A 169 -19.84 -15.71 0.72
CA ARG A 169 -19.10 -15.65 1.98
C ARG A 169 -18.48 -14.26 2.12
N ARG A 170 -18.97 -13.48 3.09
CA ARG A 170 -18.32 -12.22 3.50
C ARG A 170 -17.24 -12.57 4.51
N HIS A 171 -15.98 -12.23 4.20
CA HIS A 171 -14.91 -12.28 5.18
C HIS A 171 -15.21 -11.26 6.29
N VAL A 172 -15.07 -11.69 7.54
CA VAL A 172 -15.02 -10.82 8.73
C VAL A 172 -13.56 -10.65 9.12
#